data_AF-A0A9D8FM73-F1
#
_entry.id   AF-A0A9D8FM73-F1
#
_cell.length_a   1.000
_cell.length_b   1.000
_cell.length_c   1.000
_cell.angle_alpha   90.00
_cell.angle_beta   90.00
_cell.angle_gamma   90.00
#
_symmetry.space_group_name_H-M   'P 1'
#
loop_
_entity.id
_entity.type
_entity.pdbx_description
1 polymer ?
#
loop_
_entity_poly.entity_id
_entity_poly.type
_entity_poly.pdbx_seq_one_letter_code
_entity_poly.pdbx_strand_id
1 'polypeptide(L)'
;MVASGIWKEELRIWSQGQISMESVCRWSRFERTGIRRQTNLAHTHGLTTLGIILLEKLKPHIQIDDLLVIEALHIHDISEGILQRDISALAKVSQHDLEEYEAFEREFSILEEAVYNRLRKAFLLQFVLKDYSWLPPNIQSLVCVLKESYYMEAKVLRSLELWDYFMFGLEQYSLRKNPDILVSVVKTNIVELSNIANQIPGFCEEVWTKEVVVFLEQFSSEHTCSY
;
A
#
# COMPACT_ATOMS: atom_id res chain seq x y z
N MET A 1 29.04 20.76 -12.89
CA MET A 1 29.29 19.55 -13.70
C MET A 1 28.01 18.73 -13.67
N VAL A 2 27.28 18.72 -14.78
CA VAL A 2 26.08 17.89 -14.94
C VAL A 2 26.56 16.44 -14.98
N ALA A 3 25.94 15.56 -14.20
CA ALA A 3 26.24 14.14 -14.23
C ALA A 3 26.26 13.65 -15.68
N SER A 4 27.44 13.23 -16.15
CA SER A 4 27.62 12.51 -17.40
C SER A 4 26.59 11.39 -17.49
N GLY A 5 26.03 11.15 -18.69
CA GLY A 5 24.79 10.40 -18.96
C GLY A 5 24.62 8.97 -18.44
N ILE A 6 25.48 8.50 -17.53
CA ILE A 6 25.41 7.22 -16.82
C ILE A 6 24.19 7.16 -15.88
N TRP A 7 23.75 8.28 -15.30
CA TRP A 7 22.68 8.32 -14.29
C TRP A 7 21.40 9.00 -14.76
N LYS A 8 21.25 9.21 -16.07
CA LYS A 8 20.20 10.07 -16.60
C LYS A 8 18.81 9.50 -16.33
N GLU A 9 18.63 8.19 -16.53
CA GLU A 9 17.34 7.52 -16.40
C GLU A 9 16.99 7.26 -14.94
N GLU A 10 17.97 6.91 -14.10
CA GLU A 10 17.82 6.79 -12.66
C GLU A 10 17.45 8.12 -12.03
N LEU A 11 18.13 9.22 -12.41
CA LEU A 11 17.80 10.56 -11.92
C LEU A 11 16.39 10.96 -12.34
N ARG A 12 15.97 10.61 -13.57
CA ARG A 12 14.61 10.85 -14.07
C ARG A 12 13.59 10.11 -13.21
N ILE A 13 13.74 8.80 -13.03
CA ILE A 13 12.80 7.98 -12.25
C ILE A 13 12.77 8.44 -10.79
N TRP A 14 13.94 8.68 -10.20
CA TRP A 14 14.05 9.13 -8.81
C TRP A 14 13.38 10.49 -8.58
N SER A 15 13.62 11.46 -9.45
CA SER A 15 13.01 12.80 -9.32
C SER A 15 11.53 12.78 -9.67
N GLN A 16 11.15 12.12 -10.75
CA GLN A 16 9.77 12.04 -11.21
C GLN A 16 8.88 11.31 -10.21
N GLY A 17 9.36 10.22 -9.60
CA GLY A 17 8.61 9.49 -8.59
C GLY A 17 8.26 10.36 -7.38
N GLN A 18 9.18 11.20 -6.91
CA GLN A 18 8.90 12.14 -5.80
C GLN A 18 7.90 13.23 -6.23
N ILE A 19 8.12 13.85 -7.38
CA ILE A 19 7.28 14.94 -7.87
C ILE A 19 5.85 14.44 -8.13
N SER A 20 5.72 13.28 -8.76
CA SER A 20 4.42 12.75 -9.16
C SER A 20 3.61 12.25 -7.97
N MET A 21 4.26 11.65 -6.97
CA MET A 21 3.61 11.18 -5.75
C MET A 21 3.20 12.33 -4.82
N GLU A 22 3.92 13.45 -4.84
CA GLU A 22 3.57 14.63 -4.04
C GLU A 22 2.36 15.39 -4.61
N SER A 23 2.09 15.30 -5.90
CA SER A 23 0.95 15.99 -6.51
C SER A 23 -0.39 15.27 -6.30
N VAL A 24 -0.38 13.95 -6.06
CA VAL A 24 -1.59 13.16 -5.84
C VAL A 24 -2.00 13.21 -4.37
N CYS A 25 -3.23 13.68 -4.10
CA CYS A 25 -3.78 13.78 -2.75
C CYS A 25 -4.75 12.65 -2.48
N ARG A 26 -4.60 12.03 -1.31
CA ARG A 26 -5.51 11.01 -0.81
C ARG A 26 -6.65 11.65 -0.03
N TRP A 27 -7.71 10.87 0.18
CA TRP A 27 -8.84 11.24 1.03
C TRP A 27 -9.65 12.44 0.52
N SER A 28 -9.73 12.61 -0.80
CA SER A 28 -10.47 13.70 -1.45
C SER A 28 -11.93 13.81 -0.95
N ARG A 29 -12.57 12.67 -0.65
CA ARG A 29 -13.91 12.60 -0.04
C ARG A 29 -14.02 13.35 1.30
N PHE A 30 -12.95 13.41 2.08
CA PHE A 30 -12.90 14.01 3.41
C PHE A 30 -12.19 15.38 3.45
N GLU A 31 -11.81 15.98 2.31
CA GLU A 31 -11.08 17.26 2.29
C GLU A 31 -11.82 18.39 3.01
N ARG A 32 -13.15 18.41 2.92
CA ARG A 32 -13.99 19.46 3.55
C ARG A 32 -14.13 19.34 5.06
N THR A 33 -13.51 18.33 5.66
CA THR A 33 -13.70 17.93 7.06
C THR A 33 -12.56 18.42 7.95
N GLY A 34 -11.62 19.20 7.38
CA GLY A 34 -10.48 19.79 8.10
C GLY A 34 -9.37 18.80 8.42
N ILE A 35 -9.33 17.65 7.75
CA ILE A 35 -8.29 16.63 7.92
C ILE A 35 -6.93 17.15 7.48
N ARG A 36 -5.86 16.56 8.00
CA ARG A 36 -4.53 16.77 7.45
C ARG A 36 -4.51 16.23 6.02
N ARG A 37 -4.06 17.06 5.08
CA ARG A 37 -3.75 16.62 3.71
C ARG A 37 -2.66 15.53 3.75
N GLN A 38 -2.90 14.43 3.06
CA GLN A 38 -1.93 13.36 2.87
C GLN A 38 -1.73 13.16 1.36
N THR A 39 -0.51 13.38 0.88
CA THR A 39 -0.13 13.05 -0.49
C THR A 39 0.20 11.57 -0.61
N ASN A 40 0.22 11.02 -1.82
CA ASN A 40 0.71 9.64 -2.03
C ASN A 40 2.15 9.49 -1.54
N LEU A 41 3.00 10.52 -1.72
CA LEU A 41 4.36 10.51 -1.16
C LEU A 41 4.35 10.37 0.37
N ALA A 42 3.51 11.15 1.08
CA ALA A 42 3.38 11.06 2.53
C ALA A 42 2.80 9.72 3.00
N HIS A 43 1.85 9.15 2.25
CA HIS A 43 1.31 7.81 2.51
C HIS A 43 2.37 6.74 2.34
N THR A 44 3.03 6.67 1.18
CA THR A 44 4.09 5.68 0.89
C THR A 44 5.22 5.75 1.92
N HIS A 45 5.64 6.95 2.31
CA HIS A 45 6.67 7.11 3.34
C HIS A 45 6.21 6.63 4.73
N GLY A 46 5.00 7.02 5.15
CA GLY A 46 4.41 6.58 6.42
C GLY A 46 4.22 5.06 6.47
N LEU A 47 3.64 4.49 5.42
CA LEU A 47 3.42 3.07 5.24
C LEU A 47 4.73 2.28 5.25
N THR A 48 5.77 2.75 4.55
CA THR A 48 7.09 2.09 4.55
C THR A 48 7.71 2.11 5.95
N THR A 49 7.62 3.23 6.67
CA THR A 49 8.12 3.36 8.04
C THR A 49 7.38 2.41 8.99
N LEU A 50 6.05 2.36 8.87
CA LEU A 50 5.20 1.43 9.60
C LEU A 50 5.55 -0.02 9.29
N GLY A 51 5.78 -0.35 8.02
CA GLY A 51 6.24 -1.66 7.57
C GLY A 51 7.52 -2.11 8.26
N ILE A 52 8.55 -1.25 8.32
CA ILE A 52 9.81 -1.57 9.01
C ILE A 52 9.56 -1.93 10.48
N ILE A 53 8.75 -1.13 11.18
CA ILE A 53 8.42 -1.36 12.60
C ILE A 53 7.70 -2.69 12.79
N LEU A 54 6.71 -2.99 11.95
CA LEU A 54 5.89 -4.18 12.10
C LEU A 54 6.62 -5.45 11.66
N LEU A 55 7.44 -5.39 10.61
CA LEU A 55 8.29 -6.52 10.21
C LEU A 55 9.23 -6.92 11.35
N GLU A 56 9.85 -5.96 12.04
CA GLU A 56 10.70 -6.26 13.20
C GLU A 56 9.94 -6.99 14.32
N LYS A 57 8.68 -6.61 14.57
CA LYS A 57 7.82 -7.28 15.55
C LYS A 57 7.41 -8.70 15.12
N LEU A 58 7.28 -8.94 13.82
CA LEU A 58 6.85 -10.24 13.28
C LEU A 58 7.99 -11.24 13.09
N LYS A 59 9.26 -10.79 13.03
CA LYS A 59 10.44 -11.66 12.88
C LYS A 59 10.50 -12.89 13.80
N PRO A 60 10.09 -12.83 15.07
CA PRO A 60 10.07 -14.02 15.93
C PRO A 60 9.05 -15.08 15.51
N HIS A 61 8.04 -14.70 14.72
CA HIS A 61 6.87 -15.51 14.42
C HIS A 61 6.84 -16.01 12.98
N ILE A 62 7.52 -15.30 12.07
CA ILE A 62 7.44 -15.56 10.63
C ILE A 62 8.78 -15.33 9.92
N GLN A 63 9.05 -16.14 8.91
CA GLN A 63 10.19 -15.96 8.01
C GLN A 63 9.67 -15.55 6.63
N ILE A 64 10.03 -14.34 6.20
CA ILE A 64 9.64 -13.74 4.93
C ILE A 64 10.80 -12.92 4.36
N ASP A 65 10.72 -12.55 3.08
CA ASP A 65 11.62 -11.59 2.45
C ASP A 65 11.23 -10.15 2.82
N ASP A 66 11.72 -9.67 3.98
CA ASP A 66 11.47 -8.31 4.49
C ASP A 66 11.78 -7.23 3.44
N LEU A 67 12.86 -7.43 2.68
CA LEU A 67 13.32 -6.47 1.69
C LEU A 67 12.33 -6.36 0.53
N LEU A 68 11.82 -7.48 0.05
CA LEU A 68 10.76 -7.51 -0.96
C LEU A 68 9.49 -6.79 -0.48
N VAL A 69 9.08 -7.00 0.78
CA VAL A 69 7.91 -6.31 1.34
C VAL A 69 8.13 -4.80 1.40
N ILE A 70 9.28 -4.35 1.92
CA ILE A 70 9.61 -2.92 1.98
C ILE A 70 9.67 -2.28 0.60
N GLU A 71 10.25 -2.97 -0.38
CA GLU A 71 10.27 -2.51 -1.77
C GLU A 71 8.86 -2.40 -2.33
N ALA A 72 7.99 -3.38 -2.08
CA ALA A 72 6.61 -3.36 -2.53
C ALA A 72 5.84 -2.18 -1.91
N LEU A 73 5.96 -1.94 -0.59
CA LEU A 73 5.36 -0.78 0.07
C LEU A 73 5.83 0.54 -0.57
N HIS A 74 7.12 0.62 -0.94
CA HIS A 74 7.68 1.83 -1.53
C HIS A 74 7.14 2.12 -2.94
N ILE A 75 6.82 1.10 -3.73
CA ILE A 75 6.46 1.29 -5.14
C ILE A 75 5.01 0.96 -5.50
N HIS A 76 4.21 0.38 -4.60
CA HIS A 76 2.86 -0.11 -4.93
C HIS A 76 1.98 0.97 -5.59
N ASP A 77 2.03 2.20 -5.06
CA ASP A 77 1.24 3.35 -5.53
C ASP A 77 2.02 4.28 -6.49
N ILE A 78 3.25 3.94 -6.91
CA ILE A 78 4.05 4.87 -7.74
C ILE A 78 3.37 5.21 -9.07
N SER A 79 2.60 4.27 -9.60
CA SER A 79 1.84 4.42 -10.83
C SER A 79 0.65 5.37 -10.69
N GLU A 80 0.06 5.51 -9.49
CA GLU A 80 -0.95 6.53 -9.22
C GLU A 80 -0.35 7.93 -9.38
N GLY A 81 0.87 8.12 -8.88
CA GLY A 81 1.67 9.32 -9.12
C GLY A 81 1.88 9.54 -10.62
N ILE A 82 2.37 8.54 -11.36
CA ILE A 82 2.60 8.65 -12.81
C ILE A 82 1.30 9.02 -13.57
N LEU A 83 0.17 8.45 -13.17
CA LEU A 83 -1.15 8.68 -13.76
C LEU A 83 -1.86 9.93 -13.24
N GLN A 84 -1.29 10.61 -12.24
CA GLN A 84 -1.84 11.81 -11.59
C GLN A 84 -3.26 11.63 -11.05
N ARG A 85 -3.54 10.47 -10.45
CA ARG A 85 -4.86 10.15 -9.88
C ARG A 85 -4.73 9.19 -8.69
N ASP A 86 -5.58 9.38 -7.69
CA ASP A 86 -5.85 8.44 -6.58
C ASP A 86 -7.24 7.86 -6.81
N ILE A 87 -7.34 6.54 -6.98
CA ILE A 87 -8.62 5.86 -7.20
C ILE A 87 -9.00 5.14 -5.91
N SER A 88 -10.07 5.61 -5.27
CA SER A 88 -10.58 4.98 -4.06
C SER A 88 -10.82 3.48 -4.27
N ALA A 89 -10.44 2.65 -3.30
CA ALA A 89 -10.58 1.20 -3.37
C ALA A 89 -12.00 0.73 -3.77
N LEU A 90 -13.05 1.44 -3.32
CA LEU A 90 -14.44 1.14 -3.65
C LEU A 90 -14.82 1.41 -5.12
N ALA A 91 -14.09 2.27 -5.81
CA ALA A 91 -14.28 2.61 -7.21
C ALA A 91 -13.24 1.91 -8.13
N LYS A 92 -12.29 1.18 -7.54
CA LYS A 92 -11.23 0.52 -8.30
C LYS A 92 -11.79 -0.68 -9.05
N VAL A 93 -11.50 -0.77 -10.35
CA VAL A 93 -11.83 -1.91 -11.21
C VAL A 93 -10.55 -2.46 -11.82
N SER A 94 -10.60 -3.69 -12.34
CA SER A 94 -9.45 -4.36 -12.96
C SER A 94 -8.72 -3.53 -14.03
N GLN A 95 -9.47 -2.71 -14.79
CA GLN A 95 -8.88 -1.82 -15.79
C GLN A 95 -7.95 -0.76 -15.15
N HIS A 96 -8.27 -0.27 -13.95
CA HIS A 96 -7.42 0.67 -13.24
C HIS A 96 -6.10 0.04 -12.78
N ASP A 97 -6.17 -1.20 -12.24
CA ASP A 97 -4.98 -1.97 -11.87
C ASP A 97 -4.10 -2.27 -13.12
N LEU A 98 -4.70 -2.54 -14.29
CA LEU A 98 -3.97 -2.72 -15.55
C LEU A 98 -3.27 -1.44 -16.00
N GLU A 99 -3.97 -0.31 -15.98
CA GLU A 99 -3.39 1.00 -16.33
C GLU A 99 -2.23 1.38 -15.41
N GLU A 100 -2.32 1.04 -14.12
CA GLU A 100 -1.22 1.22 -13.17
C GLU A 100 -0.02 0.33 -13.51
N TYR A 101 -0.24 -0.93 -13.85
CA TYR A 101 0.84 -1.81 -14.30
C TYR A 101 1.49 -1.30 -15.60
N GLU A 102 0.71 -0.90 -16.60
CA GLU A 102 1.24 -0.35 -17.85
C GLU A 102 2.02 0.96 -17.64
N ALA A 103 1.57 1.80 -16.70
CA ALA A 103 2.30 3.00 -16.30
C ALA A 103 3.64 2.65 -15.64
N PHE A 104 3.67 1.65 -14.76
CA PHE A 104 4.91 1.14 -14.16
C PHE A 104 5.86 0.65 -15.26
N GLU A 105 5.40 -0.22 -16.16
CA GLU A 105 6.22 -0.78 -17.23
C GLU A 105 6.83 0.31 -18.12
N ARG A 106 6.02 1.29 -18.54
CA ARG A 106 6.48 2.39 -19.38
C ARG A 106 7.59 3.20 -18.71
N GLU A 107 7.47 3.47 -17.42
CA GLU A 107 8.43 4.32 -16.73
C GLU A 107 9.68 3.58 -16.26
N PHE A 108 9.57 2.32 -15.86
CA PHE A 108 10.66 1.56 -15.23
C PHE A 108 11.41 0.62 -16.16
N SER A 109 10.86 0.25 -17.34
CA SER A 109 11.52 -0.64 -18.30
C SER A 109 12.79 -0.07 -18.94
N ILE A 110 13.04 1.22 -18.77
CA ILE A 110 14.26 1.89 -19.25
C ILE A 110 15.47 1.66 -18.34
N LEU A 111 15.27 1.12 -17.13
CA LEU A 111 16.34 0.79 -16.19
C LEU A 111 17.12 -0.45 -16.66
N GLU A 112 18.30 -0.66 -16.05
CA GLU A 112 19.02 -1.92 -16.19
C GLU A 112 18.11 -3.10 -15.80
N GLU A 113 18.17 -4.18 -16.58
CA GLU A 113 17.30 -5.35 -16.46
C GLU A 113 17.24 -5.91 -15.04
N ALA A 114 18.38 -5.97 -14.33
CA ALA A 114 18.44 -6.47 -12.96
C ALA A 114 17.63 -5.59 -11.99
N VAL A 115 17.72 -4.27 -12.12
CA VAL A 115 16.99 -3.31 -11.28
C VAL A 115 15.51 -3.32 -11.63
N TYR A 116 15.18 -3.28 -12.92
CA TYR A 116 13.81 -3.33 -13.40
C TYR A 116 13.10 -4.61 -12.94
N ASN A 117 13.72 -5.79 -13.09
CA ASN A 117 13.11 -7.05 -12.67
C ASN A 117 12.88 -7.11 -11.15
N ARG A 118 13.79 -6.55 -10.35
CA ARG A 118 13.61 -6.45 -8.89
C ARG A 118 12.41 -5.58 -8.53
N LEU A 119 12.32 -4.37 -9.09
CA LEU A 119 11.20 -3.47 -8.85
C LEU A 119 9.88 -4.05 -9.40
N ARG A 120 9.90 -4.68 -10.56
CA ARG A 120 8.72 -5.33 -11.15
C ARG A 120 8.20 -6.45 -10.25
N LYS A 121 9.10 -7.27 -9.70
CA LYS A 121 8.75 -8.31 -8.73
C LYS A 121 8.03 -7.72 -7.51
N ALA A 122 8.58 -6.65 -6.93
CA ALA A 122 7.99 -5.95 -5.80
C ALA A 122 6.63 -5.31 -6.17
N PHE A 123 6.50 -4.73 -7.37
CA PHE A 123 5.28 -4.07 -7.80
C PHE A 123 4.15 -5.09 -7.99
N LEU A 124 4.46 -6.24 -8.60
CA LEU A 124 3.51 -7.30 -8.89
C LEU A 124 3.03 -8.04 -7.63
N LEU A 125 3.72 -7.90 -6.50
CA LEU A 125 3.33 -8.54 -5.23
C LEU A 125 1.91 -8.14 -4.80
N GLN A 126 1.48 -6.91 -5.11
CA GLN A 126 0.15 -6.40 -4.79
C GLN A 126 -1.00 -7.15 -5.49
N PHE A 127 -0.71 -7.89 -6.57
CA PHE A 127 -1.71 -8.64 -7.34
C PHE A 127 -1.85 -10.10 -6.91
N VAL A 128 -0.94 -10.62 -6.07
CA VAL A 128 -0.89 -12.05 -5.68
C VAL A 128 -2.17 -12.52 -4.98
N LEU A 129 -2.84 -11.64 -4.23
CA LEU A 129 -4.07 -11.96 -3.50
C LEU A 129 -5.36 -11.66 -4.30
N LYS A 130 -5.26 -11.06 -5.48
CA LYS A 130 -6.40 -10.66 -6.31
C LYS A 130 -6.72 -11.71 -7.37
N ASP A 131 -7.88 -11.59 -8.02
CA ASP A 131 -8.04 -12.18 -9.35
C ASP A 131 -7.21 -11.35 -10.33
N TYR A 132 -6.32 -12.02 -11.07
CA TYR A 132 -5.42 -11.42 -12.04
C TYR A 132 -5.65 -11.97 -13.46
N SER A 133 -6.80 -12.60 -13.71
CA SER A 133 -7.19 -13.14 -15.03
C SER A 133 -7.24 -12.08 -16.15
N TRP A 134 -7.36 -10.80 -15.79
CA TRP A 134 -7.37 -9.65 -16.69
C TRP A 134 -5.97 -9.14 -17.06
N LEU A 135 -4.90 -9.60 -16.40
CA LEU A 135 -3.53 -9.26 -16.78
C LEU A 135 -3.12 -9.97 -18.07
N PRO A 136 -2.12 -9.48 -18.82
CA PRO A 136 -1.57 -10.22 -19.95
C PRO A 136 -0.96 -11.58 -19.53
N PRO A 137 -1.01 -12.64 -20.36
CA PRO A 137 -0.62 -14.01 -19.95
C PRO A 137 0.81 -14.15 -19.41
N ASN A 138 1.76 -13.39 -19.95
CA ASN A 138 3.13 -13.37 -19.45
C ASN A 138 3.21 -12.80 -18.02
N ILE A 139 2.34 -11.84 -17.68
CA ILE A 139 2.27 -11.25 -16.33
C ILE A 139 1.55 -12.18 -15.37
N GLN A 140 0.46 -12.81 -15.81
CA GLN A 140 -0.24 -13.84 -15.02
C GLN A 140 0.73 -14.96 -14.61
N SER A 141 1.61 -15.37 -15.52
CA SER A 141 2.63 -16.38 -15.24
C SER A 141 3.60 -15.92 -14.14
N LEU A 142 4.04 -14.65 -14.18
CA LEU A 142 4.88 -14.07 -13.14
C LEU A 142 4.16 -13.98 -11.79
N VAL A 143 2.92 -13.49 -11.78
CA VAL A 143 2.11 -13.41 -10.54
C VAL A 143 1.84 -14.81 -9.98
N CYS A 144 1.67 -15.83 -10.82
CA CYS A 144 1.54 -17.21 -10.37
C CYS A 144 2.80 -17.69 -9.65
N VAL A 145 3.99 -17.44 -10.22
CA VAL A 145 5.27 -17.79 -9.58
C VAL A 145 5.44 -17.03 -8.25
N LEU A 146 5.05 -15.75 -8.21
CA LEU A 146 5.06 -14.97 -6.98
C LEU A 146 4.08 -15.52 -5.94
N LYS A 147 2.91 -15.98 -6.36
CA LYS A 147 1.94 -16.60 -5.47
C LYS A 147 2.44 -17.90 -4.87
N GLU A 148 3.22 -18.69 -5.61
CA GLU A 148 3.82 -19.92 -5.08
C GLU A 148 4.96 -19.64 -4.09
N SER A 149 5.75 -18.60 -4.36
CA SER A 149 7.01 -18.35 -3.62
C SER A 149 6.90 -17.30 -2.52
N TYR A 150 5.98 -16.35 -2.65
CA TYR A 150 5.89 -15.12 -1.85
C TYR A 150 4.46 -14.81 -1.38
N TYR A 151 3.63 -15.84 -1.19
CA TYR A 151 2.24 -15.67 -0.75
C TYR A 151 2.12 -14.95 0.60
N MET A 152 3.09 -15.22 1.49
CA MET A 152 3.06 -14.67 2.84
C MET A 152 3.46 -13.19 2.86
N GLU A 153 4.46 -12.82 2.07
CA GLU A 153 4.85 -11.44 1.81
C GLU A 153 3.69 -10.63 1.25
N ALA A 154 2.90 -11.21 0.33
CA ALA A 154 1.70 -10.56 -0.20
C ALA A 154 0.63 -10.34 0.88
N LYS A 155 0.43 -11.29 1.80
CA LYS A 155 -0.46 -11.13 2.96
C LYS A 155 0.02 -10.03 3.90
N VAL A 156 1.31 -10.01 4.20
CA VAL A 156 1.92 -8.99 5.05
C VAL A 156 1.78 -7.62 4.39
N LEU A 157 2.12 -7.47 3.11
CA LEU A 157 1.91 -6.25 2.32
C LEU A 157 0.46 -5.75 2.45
N ARG A 158 -0.51 -6.63 2.16
CA ARG A 158 -1.93 -6.26 2.23
C ARG A 158 -2.37 -5.86 3.65
N SER A 159 -1.89 -6.57 4.67
CA SER A 159 -2.19 -6.24 6.06
C SER A 159 -1.62 -4.88 6.48
N LEU A 160 -0.43 -4.51 5.99
CA LEU A 160 0.21 -3.23 6.25
C LEU A 160 -0.55 -2.08 5.57
N GLU A 161 -0.98 -2.24 4.32
CA GLU A 161 -1.83 -1.25 3.63
C GLU A 161 -3.13 -1.00 4.40
N LEU A 162 -3.81 -2.08 4.81
CA LEU A 162 -5.04 -1.99 5.60
C LEU A 162 -4.78 -1.30 6.94
N TRP A 163 -3.68 -1.62 7.61
CA TRP A 163 -3.30 -1.05 8.90
C TRP A 163 -2.96 0.44 8.80
N ASP A 164 -2.30 0.91 7.73
CA ASP A 164 -2.02 2.34 7.51
C ASP A 164 -3.30 3.19 7.45
N TYR A 165 -4.38 2.65 6.85
CA TYR A 165 -5.69 3.32 6.88
C TYR A 165 -6.21 3.53 8.31
N PHE A 166 -6.03 2.56 9.21
CA PHE A 166 -6.42 2.71 10.61
C PHE A 166 -5.53 3.74 11.32
N MET A 167 -4.22 3.70 11.08
CA MET A 167 -3.27 4.66 11.65
C MET A 167 -3.60 6.10 11.25
N PHE A 168 -3.94 6.35 9.98
CA PHE A 168 -4.36 7.66 9.53
C PHE A 168 -5.69 8.10 10.18
N GLY A 169 -6.66 7.19 10.29
CA GLY A 169 -7.93 7.47 10.99
C GLY A 169 -7.72 7.85 12.46
N LEU A 170 -6.85 7.12 13.17
CA LEU A 170 -6.48 7.41 14.55
C LEU A 170 -5.76 8.74 14.69
N GLU A 171 -4.86 9.06 13.76
CA GLU A 171 -4.17 10.36 13.71
C GLU A 171 -5.18 11.51 13.59
N GLN A 172 -6.11 11.42 12.64
CA GLN A 172 -7.13 12.46 12.43
C GLN A 172 -8.05 12.60 13.65
N TYR A 173 -8.45 11.50 14.27
CA TYR A 173 -9.23 11.56 15.51
C TYR A 173 -8.43 12.20 16.65
N SER A 174 -7.17 11.83 16.84
CA SER A 174 -6.32 12.37 17.89
C SER A 174 -6.15 13.89 17.76
N LEU A 175 -5.79 14.36 16.56
CA LEU A 175 -5.45 15.75 16.28
C LEU A 175 -6.66 16.66 16.08
N ARG A 176 -7.73 16.16 15.47
CA ARG A 176 -8.88 16.97 15.01
C ARG A 176 -10.18 16.62 15.68
N LYS A 177 -10.24 15.54 16.48
CA LYS A 177 -11.48 14.98 17.04
C LYS A 177 -12.50 14.65 15.95
N ASN A 178 -12.03 14.35 14.74
CA ASN A 178 -12.86 13.94 13.62
C ASN A 178 -12.92 12.39 13.58
N PRO A 179 -14.07 11.78 13.92
CA PRO A 179 -14.21 10.33 13.94
C PRO A 179 -14.50 9.73 12.57
N ASP A 180 -14.90 10.54 11.58
CA ASP A 180 -15.55 10.06 10.36
C ASP A 180 -14.63 9.15 9.53
N ILE A 181 -13.34 9.48 9.44
CA ILE A 181 -12.37 8.63 8.71
C ILE A 181 -12.22 7.29 9.42
N LEU A 182 -11.99 7.29 10.74
CA LEU A 182 -11.78 6.04 11.47
C LEU A 182 -13.03 5.16 11.41
N VAL A 183 -14.22 5.73 11.58
CA VAL A 183 -15.49 4.99 11.40
C VAL A 183 -15.62 4.43 9.99
N SER A 184 -15.31 5.22 8.96
CA SER A 184 -15.36 4.76 7.56
C SER A 184 -14.38 3.63 7.29
N VAL A 185 -13.14 3.73 7.80
CA VAL A 185 -12.10 2.71 7.65
C VAL A 185 -12.50 1.43 8.39
N VAL A 186 -12.95 1.52 9.64
CA VAL A 186 -13.42 0.36 10.42
C VAL A 186 -14.52 -0.38 9.66
N LYS A 187 -15.57 0.33 9.21
CA LYS A 187 -16.69 -0.29 8.49
C LYS A 187 -16.27 -1.00 7.21
N THR A 188 -15.24 -0.50 6.53
CA THR A 188 -14.80 -1.03 5.24
C THR A 188 -13.79 -2.16 5.38
N ASN A 189 -12.84 -2.03 6.31
CA ASN A 189 -11.61 -2.83 6.32
C ASN A 189 -11.52 -3.84 7.46
N ILE A 190 -12.31 -3.72 8.53
CA ILE A 190 -12.13 -4.53 9.76
C ILE A 190 -12.25 -6.04 9.50
N VAL A 191 -13.20 -6.44 8.65
CA VAL A 191 -13.45 -7.85 8.31
C VAL A 191 -12.30 -8.42 7.48
N GLU A 192 -11.86 -7.68 6.46
CA GLU A 192 -10.76 -8.12 5.60
C GLU A 192 -9.46 -8.26 6.40
N LEU A 193 -9.12 -7.25 7.21
CA LEU A 193 -7.91 -7.28 8.02
C LEU A 193 -7.97 -8.41 9.05
N SER A 194 -9.11 -8.64 9.68
CA SER A 194 -9.28 -9.78 10.61
C SER A 194 -9.10 -11.13 9.91
N ASN A 195 -9.62 -11.28 8.69
CA ASN A 195 -9.46 -12.51 7.92
C ASN A 195 -8.01 -12.78 7.53
N ILE A 196 -7.27 -11.73 7.15
CA ILE A 196 -5.85 -11.84 6.77
C ILE A 196 -4.96 -12.03 8.00
N ALA A 197 -5.21 -11.28 9.07
CA ALA A 197 -4.45 -11.32 10.33
C ALA A 197 -4.35 -12.75 10.90
N ASN A 198 -5.47 -13.48 10.90
CA ASN A 198 -5.51 -14.87 11.38
C ASN A 198 -4.68 -15.86 10.54
N GLN A 199 -4.17 -15.43 9.39
CA GLN A 199 -3.36 -16.25 8.49
C GLN A 199 -1.87 -15.86 8.51
N ILE A 200 -1.49 -14.82 9.25
CA ILE A 200 -0.11 -14.34 9.40
C ILE A 200 0.37 -14.69 10.81
N PRO A 201 1.32 -15.61 10.98
CA PRO A 201 1.92 -15.91 12.27
C PRO A 201 2.41 -14.66 13.02
N GLY A 202 1.99 -14.49 14.28
CA GLY A 202 2.39 -13.37 15.14
C GLY A 202 1.57 -12.09 14.97
N PHE A 203 0.72 -11.99 13.95
CA PHE A 203 0.03 -10.73 13.65
C PHE A 203 -1.07 -10.40 14.66
N CYS A 204 -1.82 -11.40 15.12
CA CYS A 204 -2.84 -11.24 16.15
C CYS A 204 -2.23 -11.05 17.55
N GLU A 205 -0.96 -11.37 17.74
CA GLU A 205 -0.21 -11.19 18.98
C GLU A 205 0.43 -9.80 19.07
N GLU A 206 0.94 -9.28 17.94
CA GLU A 206 1.79 -8.08 17.92
C GLU A 206 1.09 -6.82 17.39
N VAL A 207 0.10 -6.97 16.50
CA VAL A 207 -0.48 -5.85 15.72
C VAL A 207 -1.99 -5.79 15.85
N TRP A 208 -2.68 -6.85 15.42
CA TRP A 208 -4.14 -6.93 15.36
C TRP A 208 -4.69 -7.70 16.56
N THR A 209 -4.34 -7.24 17.76
CA THR A 209 -4.72 -7.92 19.00
C THR A 209 -6.20 -7.82 19.29
N LYS A 210 -6.69 -8.68 20.18
CA LYS A 210 -8.09 -8.65 20.63
C LYS A 210 -8.47 -7.28 21.20
N GLU A 211 -7.56 -6.64 21.93
CA GLU A 211 -7.77 -5.31 22.51
C GLU A 211 -7.95 -4.25 21.42
N VAL A 212 -7.14 -4.31 20.36
CA VAL A 212 -7.26 -3.40 19.20
C VAL A 212 -8.60 -3.58 18.50
N VAL A 213 -9.01 -4.84 18.25
CA VAL A 213 -10.29 -5.13 17.59
C VAL A 213 -11.46 -4.60 18.41
N VAL A 214 -11.52 -4.95 19.70
CA VAL A 214 -12.59 -4.49 20.62
C VAL A 214 -12.66 -2.97 20.67
N PHE A 215 -11.51 -2.30 20.75
CA PHE A 215 -11.44 -0.85 20.73
C PHE A 215 -12.03 -0.26 19.44
N LEU A 216 -11.65 -0.78 18.27
CA LEU A 216 -12.12 -0.28 16.98
C LEU A 216 -13.62 -0.52 16.76
N GLU A 217 -14.13 -1.69 17.16
CA GLU A 217 -15.56 -2.02 17.11
C GLU A 217 -16.37 -1.11 18.02
N GLN A 218 -15.92 -0.94 19.27
CA GLN A 218 -16.57 -0.06 20.23
C GLN A 218 -16.55 1.39 19.74
N PHE A 219 -15.40 1.87 19.26
CA PHE A 219 -15.25 3.21 18.68
C PHE A 219 -16.27 3.44 17.54
N SER A 220 -16.39 2.48 16.63
CA SER A 220 -17.34 2.57 15.50
C SER A 220 -18.81 2.47 15.94
N SER A 221 -19.11 1.89 17.10
CA SER A 221 -20.47 1.84 17.64
C SER A 221 -20.88 3.14 18.35
N GLU A 222 -19.92 3.83 18.96
CA GLU A 222 -20.12 5.07 19.70
C GLU A 222 -20.19 6.31 18.79
N HIS A 223 -19.70 6.21 17.55
CA HIS A 223 -19.62 7.32 16.60
C HIS A 223 -20.40 7.01 15.32
N THR A 224 -21.27 7.93 14.90
CA THR A 224 -21.94 7.85 13.59
C THR A 224 -21.17 8.66 12.55
N CYS A 225 -20.94 8.06 11.37
CA CYS A 225 -20.34 8.75 10.23
C CYS A 225 -21.35 9.74 9.65
N SER A 226 -20.93 11.00 9.48
CA SER A 226 -21.83 12.09 9.06
C SER A 226 -21.82 12.37 7.54
N TYR A 227 -21.20 11.51 6.74
CA TYR A 227 -21.04 11.64 5.28
C TYR A 227 -21.76 10.59 4.45
#